data_AF-A0A952GKD8-F1
#
_entry.id   AF-A0A952GKD8-F1
#
_cell.length_a   1.000
_cell.length_b   1.000
_cell.length_c   1.000
_cell.angle_alpha   90.00
_cell.angle_beta   90.00
_cell.angle_gamma   90.00
#
_symmetry.space_group_name_H-M   'P 1'
#
loop_
_entity.id
_entity.type
_entity.pdbx_description
1 polymer ?
#
loop_
_entity_poly.entity_id
_entity_poly.type
_entity_poly.pdbx_seq_one_letter_code
_entity_poly.pdbx_strand_id
1 'polypeptide(L)'
;NDVLTLTMCVNYGGRAELADAARALAQDVAAGRVNPDRIDERTFARYLYVPEVPDADMVWRTSGEERLSNFMLWQAAYSEMVFSNVLWPDVDRIAFWKAIEEYAKRDRRYGSA
;
A
#
# COMPACT_ATOMS: atom_id res chain seq x y z
N ASN A 1 -14.99 -5.50 13.95
CA ASN A 1 -15.73 -4.33 13.42
C ASN A 1 -15.72 -4.44 11.91
N ASP A 2 -16.77 -4.04 11.22
CA ASP A 2 -16.94 -4.15 9.77
C ASP A 2 -17.12 -2.80 9.06
N VAL A 3 -17.21 -1.69 9.82
CA VAL A 3 -17.36 -0.34 9.26
C VAL A 3 -16.05 0.19 8.66
N LEU A 4 -14.92 0.01 9.34
CA LEU A 4 -13.62 0.52 8.92
C LEU A 4 -12.48 -0.29 9.56
N THR A 5 -11.45 -0.54 8.76
CA THR A 5 -10.16 -1.06 9.22
C THR A 5 -9.13 0.06 9.23
N LEU A 6 -8.43 0.24 10.35
CA LEU A 6 -7.30 1.15 10.47
C LEU A 6 -6.02 0.34 10.65
N THR A 7 -5.12 0.42 9.66
CA THR A 7 -3.78 -0.17 9.75
C THR A 7 -2.78 0.90 10.17
N MET A 8 -2.22 0.78 11.38
CA MET A 8 -1.23 1.71 11.89
C MET A 8 0.19 1.17 11.68
N CYS A 9 0.92 1.79 10.77
CA CYS A 9 2.26 1.34 10.36
C CYS A 9 3.36 1.92 11.27
N VAL A 10 3.71 1.22 12.36
CA VAL A 10 4.75 1.63 13.31
C VAL A 10 6.06 0.88 13.04
N ASN A 11 7.18 1.61 12.94
CA ASN A 11 8.48 1.05 12.51
C ASN A 11 8.37 0.28 11.16
N TYR A 12 7.45 0.73 10.32
CA TYR A 12 7.19 0.10 9.03
C TYR A 12 8.13 0.66 7.96
N GLY A 13 8.54 -0.21 7.03
CA GLY A 13 9.15 0.18 5.78
C GLY A 13 8.93 -0.88 4.71
N GLY A 14 8.45 -0.47 3.53
CA GLY A 14 8.08 -1.39 2.44
C GLY A 14 9.23 -2.29 2.01
N ARG A 15 10.46 -1.77 1.89
CA ARG A 15 11.63 -2.62 1.60
C ARG A 15 11.87 -3.71 2.64
N ALA A 16 11.65 -3.42 3.93
CA ALA A 16 11.80 -4.42 4.98
C ALA A 16 10.71 -5.49 4.86
N GLU A 17 9.46 -5.06 4.63
CA GLU A 17 8.33 -5.97 4.35
C GLU A 17 8.61 -6.92 3.18
N LEU A 18 9.09 -6.39 2.05
CA LEU A 18 9.39 -7.22 0.88
C LEU A 18 10.55 -8.20 1.15
N ALA A 19 11.57 -7.77 1.89
CA ALA A 19 12.69 -8.63 2.24
C ALA A 19 12.26 -9.77 3.19
N ASP A 20 11.40 -9.47 4.14
CA ASP A 20 10.88 -10.45 5.10
C ASP A 20 9.90 -11.41 4.43
N ALA A 21 9.03 -10.92 3.55
CA ALA A 21 8.14 -11.73 2.72
C ALA A 21 8.93 -12.70 1.83
N ALA A 22 9.96 -12.21 1.14
CA ALA A 22 10.84 -13.04 0.32
C ALA A 22 11.58 -14.10 1.15
N ARG A 23 12.04 -13.76 2.35
CA ARG A 23 12.70 -14.71 3.27
C ARG A 23 11.74 -15.81 3.70
N ALA A 24 10.52 -15.47 4.08
CA ALA A 24 9.51 -16.44 4.49
C ALA A 24 9.11 -17.37 3.33
N LEU A 25 8.90 -16.82 2.13
CA LEU A 25 8.64 -17.60 0.93
C LEU A 25 9.79 -18.57 0.60
N ALA A 26 11.04 -18.10 0.70
CA ALA A 26 12.22 -18.94 0.48
C ALA A 26 12.32 -20.11 1.48
N GLN A 27 11.94 -19.88 2.75
CA GLN A 27 11.89 -20.94 3.76
C GLN A 27 10.83 -22.00 3.43
N ASP A 28 9.67 -21.59 2.93
CA ASP A 28 8.61 -22.50 2.51
C ASP A 28 8.99 -23.30 1.25
N VAL A 29 9.69 -22.68 0.31
CA VAL A 29 10.27 -23.38 -0.85
C VAL A 29 11.31 -24.42 -0.40
N ALA A 30 12.24 -24.03 0.47
CA ALA A 30 13.27 -24.93 0.97
C ALA A 30 12.69 -26.12 1.76
N ALA A 31 11.55 -25.92 2.43
CA ALA A 31 10.82 -26.98 3.13
C ALA A 31 9.89 -27.81 2.23
N GLY A 32 9.85 -27.55 0.91
CA GLY A 32 9.00 -28.26 -0.04
C GLY A 32 7.51 -27.94 0.07
N ARG A 33 7.13 -26.88 0.80
CA ARG A 33 5.73 -26.44 0.95
C ARG A 33 5.23 -25.63 -0.25
N VAL A 34 6.13 -24.94 -0.94
CA VAL A 34 5.83 -24.15 -2.14
C VAL A 34 6.71 -24.62 -3.29
N ASN A 35 6.10 -24.89 -4.45
CA ASN A 35 6.85 -25.12 -5.68
C ASN A 35 7.30 -23.77 -6.25
N PRO A 36 8.62 -23.53 -6.44
CA PRO A 36 9.13 -22.27 -6.96
C PRO A 36 8.58 -21.90 -8.34
N ASP A 37 8.28 -22.89 -9.19
CA ASP A 37 7.74 -22.66 -10.55
C ASP A 37 6.28 -22.15 -10.54
N ARG A 38 5.62 -22.19 -9.37
CA ARG A 38 4.24 -21.71 -9.19
C ARG A 38 4.16 -20.40 -8.43
N ILE A 39 5.29 -19.76 -8.16
CA ILE A 39 5.32 -18.46 -7.48
C ILE A 39 4.89 -17.37 -8.46
N ASP A 40 3.88 -16.62 -8.08
CA ASP A 40 3.36 -15.43 -8.76
C ASP A 40 3.14 -14.29 -7.75
N GLU A 41 2.67 -13.13 -8.24
CA GLU A 41 2.36 -11.97 -7.41
C GLU A 41 1.36 -12.31 -6.29
N ARG A 42 0.33 -13.11 -6.59
CA ARG A 42 -0.65 -13.56 -5.60
C ARG A 42 -0.01 -14.44 -4.52
N THR A 43 0.98 -15.24 -4.89
CA THR A 43 1.72 -16.07 -3.94
C THR A 43 2.59 -15.21 -3.05
N PHE A 44 3.34 -14.27 -3.63
CA PHE A 44 4.17 -13.35 -2.87
C PHE A 44 3.36 -12.47 -1.91
N ALA A 45 2.20 -11.95 -2.35
CA ALA A 45 1.33 -11.09 -1.54
C ALA A 45 0.87 -11.76 -0.22
N ARG A 46 0.73 -13.09 -0.20
CA ARG A 46 0.39 -13.86 1.02
C ARG A 46 1.46 -13.81 2.10
N TYR A 47 2.68 -13.42 1.77
CA TYR A 47 3.82 -13.33 2.71
C TYR A 47 4.10 -11.89 3.19
N LEU A 48 3.34 -10.89 2.71
CA LEU A 48 3.41 -9.52 3.24
C LEU A 48 2.93 -9.48 4.70
N TYR A 49 3.19 -8.39 5.41
CA TYR A 49 2.89 -8.34 6.85
C TYR A 49 1.40 -8.45 7.15
N VAL A 50 0.56 -7.92 6.25
CA VAL A 50 -0.91 -7.94 6.38
C VAL A 50 -1.52 -8.30 5.02
N PRO A 51 -1.55 -9.59 4.65
CA PRO A 51 -1.95 -10.03 3.31
C PRO A 51 -3.43 -9.79 2.98
N GLU A 52 -4.26 -9.50 3.99
CA GLU A 52 -5.67 -9.12 3.83
C GLU A 52 -5.88 -7.65 3.46
N VAL A 53 -4.85 -6.80 3.57
CA VAL A 53 -4.94 -5.41 3.14
C VAL A 53 -4.94 -5.37 1.61
N PRO A 54 -5.98 -4.79 0.98
CA PRO A 54 -6.01 -4.65 -0.48
C PRO A 54 -4.97 -3.66 -0.96
N ASP A 55 -4.77 -3.62 -2.28
CA ASP A 55 -4.02 -2.55 -2.91
C ASP A 55 -4.64 -1.19 -2.55
N ALA A 56 -3.80 -0.18 -2.41
CA ALA A 56 -4.25 1.16 -2.12
C ALA A 56 -4.80 1.81 -3.39
N ASP A 57 -6.02 2.30 -3.34
CA ASP A 57 -6.60 3.12 -4.41
C ASP A 57 -5.88 4.47 -4.52
N MET A 58 -5.62 5.10 -3.37
CA MET A 58 -5.04 6.42 -3.25
C MET A 58 -3.99 6.44 -2.14
N VAL A 59 -2.84 7.05 -2.44
CA VAL A 59 -1.89 7.48 -1.41
C VAL A 59 -1.99 8.98 -1.26
N TRP A 60 -2.47 9.42 -0.11
CA TRP A 60 -2.49 10.83 0.26
C TRP A 60 -1.30 11.18 1.15
N ARG A 61 -0.52 12.18 0.73
CA ARG A 61 0.61 12.69 1.52
C ARG A 61 0.56 14.20 1.68
N THR A 62 0.73 14.62 2.92
CA THR A 62 0.67 16.02 3.36
C THR A 62 2.06 16.68 3.33
N SER A 63 2.13 17.95 3.75
CA SER A 63 3.32 18.80 3.85
C SER A 63 4.03 19.16 2.54
N GLY A 64 3.40 18.95 1.39
CA GLY A 64 3.94 19.31 0.07
C GLY A 64 5.05 18.38 -0.46
N GLU A 65 5.32 17.28 0.22
CA GLU A 65 6.40 16.36 -0.17
C GLU A 65 5.91 15.32 -1.19
N GLU A 66 6.49 15.31 -2.39
CA GLU A 66 6.07 14.43 -3.49
C GLU A 66 6.92 13.16 -3.58
N ARG A 67 6.75 12.26 -2.61
CA ARG A 67 7.43 10.96 -2.58
C ARG A 67 6.64 9.94 -1.77
N LEU A 68 6.88 8.65 -1.99
CA LEU A 68 6.31 7.58 -1.15
C LEU A 68 7.07 7.39 0.17
N SER A 69 8.36 7.71 0.20
CA SER A 69 9.24 7.48 1.36
C SER A 69 9.16 6.05 1.92
N ASN A 70 9.23 5.03 1.05
CA ASN A 70 9.23 3.63 1.45
C ASN A 70 7.92 3.16 2.12
N PHE A 71 6.81 3.88 1.93
CA PHE A 71 5.50 3.50 2.46
C PHE A 71 4.73 2.62 1.47
N MET A 72 4.20 1.48 1.95
CA MET A 72 3.30 0.56 1.23
C MET A 72 3.76 0.24 -0.21
N LEU A 73 5.03 -0.11 -0.40
CA LEU A 73 5.62 -0.18 -1.75
C LEU A 73 4.93 -1.19 -2.69
N TRP A 74 4.46 -2.31 -2.16
CA TRP A 74 3.73 -3.31 -2.94
C TRP A 74 2.30 -2.85 -3.19
N GLN A 75 1.60 -2.54 -2.11
CA GLN A 75 0.19 -2.19 -2.11
C GLN A 75 -0.07 -0.87 -2.85
N ALA A 76 0.92 0.02 -2.94
CA ALA A 76 0.80 1.32 -3.61
C ALA A 76 1.25 1.33 -5.08
N ALA A 77 1.61 0.17 -5.65
CA ALA A 77 2.18 0.09 -7.00
C ALA A 77 1.29 0.71 -8.09
N TYR A 78 -0.03 0.61 -7.92
CA TYR A 78 -1.04 1.15 -8.84
C TYR A 78 -1.87 2.29 -8.24
N SER A 79 -1.50 2.79 -7.05
CA SER A 79 -2.24 3.87 -6.40
C SER A 79 -2.12 5.17 -7.16
N GLU A 80 -3.19 5.95 -7.11
CA GLU A 80 -3.10 7.36 -7.45
C GLU A 80 -2.44 8.16 -6.32
N MET A 81 -1.46 8.98 -6.68
CA MET A 81 -0.76 9.84 -5.74
C MET A 81 -1.47 11.19 -5.64
N VAL A 82 -1.84 11.57 -4.42
CA VAL A 82 -2.41 12.87 -4.08
C VAL A 82 -1.51 13.55 -3.06
N PHE A 83 -0.95 14.69 -3.42
CA PHE A 83 -0.07 15.48 -2.55
C PHE A 83 -0.76 16.77 -2.14
N SER A 84 -0.64 17.15 -0.87
CA SER A 84 -1.25 18.36 -0.32
C SER A 84 -0.26 19.15 0.51
N ASN A 85 -0.34 20.48 0.42
CA ASN A 85 0.56 21.39 1.14
C ASN A 85 0.20 21.58 2.62
N VAL A 86 -0.99 21.15 3.07
CA VAL A 86 -1.41 21.21 4.48
C VAL A 86 -0.44 20.40 5.35
N LEU A 87 -0.08 20.90 6.54
CA LEU A 87 0.76 20.14 7.48
C LEU A 87 -0.10 19.13 8.24
N TRP A 88 0.46 17.97 8.61
CA TRP A 88 -0.30 16.92 9.30
C TRP A 88 -1.04 17.39 10.57
N PRO A 89 -0.43 18.21 11.46
CA PRO A 89 -1.14 18.73 12.64
C PRO A 89 -2.35 19.62 12.31
N ASP A 90 -2.40 20.20 11.11
CA ASP A 90 -3.47 21.07 10.62
C ASP A 90 -4.52 20.32 9.78
N VAL A 91 -4.37 18.99 9.62
CA VAL A 91 -5.34 18.18 8.89
C VAL A 91 -6.63 18.03 9.69
N ASP A 92 -7.73 18.39 9.05
CA ASP A 92 -9.09 18.06 9.49
C ASP A 92 -9.81 17.18 8.46
N ARG A 93 -11.09 16.87 8.73
CA ARG A 93 -11.91 16.08 7.81
C ARG A 93 -12.11 16.76 6.44
N ILE A 94 -12.10 18.10 6.39
CA ILE A 94 -12.32 18.85 5.16
C ILE A 94 -11.09 18.74 4.26
N ALA A 95 -9.89 18.79 4.85
CA ALA A 95 -8.64 18.52 4.14
C ALA A 95 -8.63 17.12 3.53
N PHE A 96 -9.07 16.11 4.29
CA PHE A 96 -9.17 14.74 3.78
C PHE A 96 -10.20 14.60 2.65
N TRP A 97 -11.39 15.19 2.79
CA TRP A 97 -12.41 15.16 1.73
C TRP A 97 -11.92 15.82 0.44
N LYS A 98 -11.15 16.91 0.52
CA LYS A 98 -10.53 17.53 -0.67
C LYS A 98 -9.56 16.57 -1.38
N ALA A 99 -8.79 15.79 -0.63
CA ALA A 99 -7.91 14.78 -1.22
C ALA A 99 -8.71 13.66 -1.93
N ILE A 100 -9.81 13.22 -1.33
CA ILE A 100 -10.73 12.25 -1.94
C ILE A 100 -11.37 12.84 -3.21
N GLU A 101 -11.80 14.10 -3.19
CA GLU A 101 -12.36 14.75 -4.37
C GLU A 101 -11.35 14.86 -5.52
N GLU A 102 -10.07 15.12 -5.20
CA GLU A 102 -8.99 15.15 -6.20
C GLU A 102 -8.81 13.77 -6.86
N TYR A 103 -8.81 12.71 -6.06
CA TYR A 103 -8.82 11.33 -6.57
C TYR A 103 -10.07 11.04 -7.41
N ALA A 104 -11.26 11.39 -6.93
CA ALA A 104 -12.53 11.09 -7.59
C ALA A 104 -12.74 11.86 -8.92
N LYS A 105 -12.09 13.02 -9.10
CA LYS A 105 -12.17 13.82 -10.33
C LYS A 105 -11.35 13.26 -11.48
N ARG A 106 -10.40 12.35 -11.21
CA ARG A 106 -9.52 11.82 -12.24
C ARG A 106 -10.30 10.89 -13.17
N ASP A 107 -10.15 11.16 -14.47
CA ASP A 107 -10.77 10.35 -15.50
C ASP A 107 -10.09 8.97 -15.52
N ARG A 108 -10.83 7.96 -15.04
CA ARG A 108 -10.36 6.59 -15.00
C ARG A 108 -10.31 6.07 -16.41
N ARG A 109 -9.12 6.07 -17.01
CA ARG A 109 -8.89 5.44 -18.31
C ARG A 109 -9.41 4.01 -18.25
N TYR A 110 -10.27 3.63 -19.20
CA TYR A 110 -10.75 2.26 -19.36
C TYR A 110 -9.59 1.27 -19.23
N GLY A 111 -9.61 0.44 -18.17
CA GLY A 111 -8.52 -0.49 -17.81
C GLY A 111 -7.76 -0.15 -16.53
N SER A 112 -8.18 0.84 -15.73
CA SER A 112 -7.64 1.04 -14.37
C SER A 112 -8.24 0.01 -13.40
N ALA A 113 -7.43 -1.02 -13.11
CA ALA A 113 -7.64 -2.20 -12.26
C ALA A 113 -8.67 -3.23 -12.77
#